data_AF-A0A432M9A7-F1
#
_entry.id   AF-A0A432M9A7-F1
#
_cell.length_a   1.000
_cell.length_b   1.000
_cell.length_c   1.000
_cell.angle_alpha   90.00
_cell.angle_beta   90.00
_cell.angle_gamma   90.00
#
_symmetry.space_group_name_H-M   'P 1'
#
loop_
_entity.id
_entity.type
_entity.pdbx_description
1 polymer ?
#
loop_
_entity_poly.entity_id
_entity_poly.type
_entity_poly.pdbx_seq_one_letter_code
_entity_poly.pdbx_strand_id
1 'polypeptide(L)' 'MVGFINLKLYTFGLGSTYHSLLRDVTRGSNPAQSGSGTGFKAVAGFHLVTGWGSPVGTAFINALTTP' A
#
# COMPACT_ATOMS: atom_id res chain seq x y z
N MET A 1 16.34 5.58 -12.84
CA MET A 1 15.05 5.42 -13.55
C MET A 1 14.13 4.62 -12.67
N VAL A 2 12.90 5.08 -12.40
CA VAL A 2 11.88 4.27 -11.72
C VAL A 2 11.13 3.53 -12.82
N GLY A 3 11.49 2.26 -13.03
CA GLY A 3 10.86 1.37 -14.01
C GLY A 3 9.60 0.70 -13.42
N PHE A 4 9.56 -0.63 -13.41
CA PHE A 4 8.47 -1.39 -12.82
C PHE A 4 8.41 -1.23 -11.28
N ILE A 5 7.63 -0.25 -10.82
CA ILE A 5 7.54 0.15 -9.40
C ILE A 5 6.95 -0.93 -8.49
N ASN A 6 6.12 -1.83 -9.04
CA ASN A 6 5.40 -2.82 -8.22
C ASN A 6 6.36 -3.72 -7.45
N LEU A 7 7.48 -4.14 -8.05
CA LEU A 7 8.48 -4.95 -7.36
C LEU A 7 9.03 -4.22 -6.12
N LYS A 8 9.46 -2.96 -6.27
CA LYS A 8 9.97 -2.15 -5.15
C LYS A 8 8.89 -1.89 -4.10
N LEU A 9 7.64 -1.65 -4.52
CA LEU A 9 6.51 -1.42 -3.61
C LEU A 9 6.25 -2.64 -2.71
N TYR A 10 6.27 -3.84 -3.27
CA TYR A 10 6.11 -5.08 -2.50
C TYR A 10 7.32 -5.33 -1.59
N THR A 11 8.55 -5.00 -2.02
CA THR A 11 9.72 -5.04 -1.15
C THR A 11 9.57 -4.11 0.06
N PHE A 12 9.02 -2.90 -0.14
CA PHE A 12 8.78 -1.96 0.97
C PHE A 12 7.67 -2.43 1.91
N GLY A 13 6.55 -2.92 1.37
CA GLY A 13 5.41 -3.40 2.16
C GLY A 13 5.71 -4.63 3.01
N LEU A 14 6.61 -5.50 2.54
CA LEU A 14 7.07 -6.69 3.27
C LEU A 14 8.28 -6.41 4.18
N GLY A 15 8.94 -5.27 4.00
CA GLY A 15 10.17 -4.91 4.71
C GLY A 15 9.92 -4.21 6.04
N SER A 16 10.99 -4.11 6.85
CA SER A 16 10.97 -3.38 8.13
C SER A 16 10.75 -1.87 7.97
N THR A 17 10.91 -1.34 6.75
CA THR A 17 10.67 0.07 6.41
C THR A 17 9.22 0.37 6.03
N TYR A 18 8.31 -0.61 6.11
CA TYR A 18 6.92 -0.43 5.70
C TYR A 18 6.29 0.84 6.30
N HIS A 19 6.29 0.98 7.63
CA HIS A 19 5.66 2.10 8.30
C HIS A 19 6.39 3.45 8.14
N SER A 20 7.65 3.45 7.70
CA SER A 20 8.39 4.69 7.40
C SER A 20 8.19 5.16 5.97
N LEU A 21 7.80 4.27 5.06
CA LEU A 21 7.61 4.56 3.63
C LEU A 21 6.13 4.63 3.23
N LEU A 22 5.26 3.92 3.94
CA LEU A 22 3.83 3.81 3.64
C LEU A 22 3.00 3.98 4.92
N ARG A 23 1.90 4.71 4.79
CA ARG A 23 0.88 4.87 5.82
C ARG A 23 -0.18 3.78 5.63
N ASP A 24 -0.07 2.76 6.47
CA ASP A 24 -1.01 1.64 6.54
C ASP A 24 -2.41 2.12 6.98
N VAL A 25 -3.44 1.72 6.26
CA VAL A 25 -4.84 2.08 6.55
C VAL A 25 -5.52 0.85 7.15
N THR A 26 -5.56 0.76 8.48
CA THR A 26 -6.07 -0.43 9.17
C THR A 26 -7.55 -0.35 9.55
N ARG A 27 -8.25 0.72 9.15
CA ARG A 27 -9.65 0.98 9.51
C ARG A 27 -10.46 1.44 8.32
N GLY A 28 -11.66 0.87 8.16
CA GLY A 28 -12.59 1.16 7.08
C GLY A 28 -13.01 -0.09 6.30
N SER A 29 -13.76 0.12 5.22
CA SER A 29 -14.15 -0.92 4.27
C SER A 29 -14.52 -0.32 2.92
N ASN A 30 -14.38 -1.10 1.86
CA ASN A 30 -15.07 -0.87 0.59
C ASN A 30 -16.34 -1.73 0.55
N PRO A 31 -17.52 -1.19 0.87
CA PRO A 31 -18.76 -1.97 0.86
C PRO A 31 -19.10 -2.43 -0.56
N ALA A 32 -19.77 -3.59 -0.66
CA ALA A 32 -20.33 -4.05 -1.92
C ALA A 32 -21.28 -2.99 -2.49
N GLN A 33 -21.17 -2.73 -3.78
CA GLN A 33 -22.12 -1.91 -4.54
C GLN A 33 -23.13 -2.80 -5.26
N SER A 34 -24.28 -2.22 -5.64
CA SER A 34 -25.28 -2.95 -6.43
C SER A 34 -24.65 -3.51 -7.71
N GLY A 35 -24.81 -4.82 -7.95
CA GLY A 35 -24.22 -5.52 -9.10
C GLY A 35 -22.75 -5.94 -8.94
N SER A 36 -22.15 -5.78 -7.75
CA SER A 36 -20.79 -6.26 -7.45
C SER A 36 -20.78 -7.41 -6.44
N GLY A 37 -19.63 -8.08 -6.30
CA GLY A 37 -19.41 -9.13 -5.30
C GLY A 37 -19.33 -8.58 -3.87
N THR A 38 -18.82 -9.38 -2.94
CA THR A 38 -18.66 -8.99 -1.54
C THR A 38 -17.60 -7.88 -1.38
N GLY A 39 -17.87 -6.91 -0.50
CA GLY A 39 -16.89 -5.90 -0.09
C GLY A 39 -15.84 -6.43 0.89
N PHE A 40 -14.77 -5.66 1.12
CA PHE A 40 -13.65 -6.03 1.98
C PHE A 40 -13.48 -5.06 3.17
N LYS A 41 -12.82 -5.55 4.22
CA LYS A 41 -12.46 -4.76 5.41
C LYS A 41 -10.97 -4.42 5.36
N ALA A 42 -10.64 -3.23 5.82
CA ALA A 42 -9.25 -2.84 6.02
C ALA A 42 -8.66 -3.61 7.21
N VAL A 43 -7.42 -4.07 7.06
CA VAL A 43 -6.65 -4.81 8.08
C VAL A 43 -5.19 -4.34 8.04
N ALA A 44 -4.35 -4.76 8.98
CA ALA A 44 -2.92 -4.44 8.93
C ALA A 44 -2.24 -5.10 7.73
N GLY A 45 -1.32 -4.38 7.09
CA GLY A 45 -0.57 -4.85 5.91
C GLY A 45 -1.33 -4.68 4.60
N PHE A 46 -1.06 -5.55 3.61
CA PHE A 46 -1.75 -5.47 2.32
C PHE A 46 -3.20 -5.93 2.42
N HIS A 47 -4.14 -5.15 1.89
CA HIS A 47 -5.53 -5.55 1.77
C HIS A 47 -6.23 -4.94 0.55
N LEU A 48 -7.37 -5.51 0.18
CA LEU A 48 -8.12 -5.17 -1.04
C LEU A 48 -8.91 -3.85 -0.94
N VAL A 49 -8.68 -3.05 0.10
CA VAL A 49 -9.31 -1.73 0.26
C VAL A 49 -8.34 -0.63 -0.19
N THR A 50 -7.07 -0.68 0.21
CA THR A 50 -6.06 0.36 -0.12
C THR A 50 -4.70 -0.21 -0.52
N GLY A 51 -4.57 -1.51 -0.76
CA GLY A 51 -3.30 -2.17 -1.00
C GLY A 51 -2.39 -2.06 0.23
N TRP A 52 -1.17 -1.56 0.03
CA TRP A 52 -0.22 -1.25 1.10
C TRP A 52 -0.44 0.13 1.76
N GLY A 53 -1.51 0.84 1.40
CA GLY A 53 -1.79 2.19 1.92
C GLY A 53 -1.18 3.30 1.08
N SER A 54 -0.85 4.42 1.72
CA SER A 54 -0.45 5.67 1.02
C SER A 54 1.03 6.01 1.22
N PRO A 55 1.74 6.56 0.22
CA PRO A 55 3.14 6.99 0.35
C PRO A 55 3.38 7.99 1.49
N VAL A 56 4.45 7.81 2.26
CA VAL A 56 4.96 8.82 3.20
C VAL A 56 5.87 9.80 2.44
N GLY A 57 5.24 10.62 1.59
CA GLY A 57 5.86 11.75 0.89
C GLY A 57 7.30 11.52 0.38
N THR A 58 8.21 12.41 0.78
CA THR A 58 9.62 12.38 0.37
C THR A 58 10.35 11.10 0.78
N ALA A 59 9.98 10.47 1.89
CA ALA A 59 10.62 9.22 2.31
C ALA A 59 10.39 8.11 1.27
N PHE A 60 9.15 7.99 0.77
CA PHE A 60 8.82 7.05 -0.30
C PHE A 60 9.56 7.38 -1.61
N ILE A 61 9.61 8.66 -1.99
CA ILE A 61 10.31 9.11 -3.21
C ILE A 61 11.81 8.77 -3.13
N ASN A 62 12.46 9.09 -2.01
CA ASN A 62 13.88 8.80 -1.81
C ASN A 62 14.16 7.29 -1.90
N ALA A 63 13.30 6.47 -1.28
CA ALA A 63 13.41 5.01 -1.36
C ALA A 63 13.28 4.47 -2.79
N LEU A 64 12.44 5.08 -3.64
CA LEU A 64 12.33 4.70 -5.05
C LEU A 64 13.57 5.05 -5.88
N THR A 65 14.27 6.12 -5.51
CA THR A 65 15.48 6.58 -6.21
C THR A 65 16.75 5.86 -5.78
N THR A 66 16.69 5.14 -4.66
CA THR A 66 17.81 4.30 -4.19
C THR A 66 17.88 3.06 -5.10
N PRO A 67 19.08 2.67 -5.58
CA PRO A 67 19.27 1.49 -6.44
C PRO A 67 18.59 0.23 -5.89
#